data_AF-A0AB39VYR9-F1
#
_entry.id   AF-A0AB39VYR9-F1
#
_cell.length_a   1.000
_cell.length_b   1.000
_cell.length_c   1.000
_cell.angle_alpha   90.00
_cell.angle_beta   90.00
_cell.angle_gamma   90.00
#
_symmetry.space_group_name_H-M   'P 1'
#
loop_
_entity.id
_entity.type
_entity.pdbx_description
1 polymer ?
#
loop_
_entity_poly.entity_id
_entity_poly.type
_entity_poly.pdbx_seq_one_letter_code
_entity_poly.pdbx_strand_id
1 'polypeptide(L)'
;MKKEVFALSVICLFFTGQSLAQSQPSARINAMCNSYANMARIANPDVVYKECLYGARDAKLKGGAICEHKKQQFNAQASSLNGMNRAEFVEIGQAYRVGCNAGR
;
A
#
# COMPACT_ATOMS: atom_id res chain seq x y z
N MET A 1 -11.45 -64.76 -29.21
CA MET A 1 -11.86 -64.68 -27.80
C MET A 1 -10.64 -64.89 -26.91
N LYS A 2 -10.22 -63.86 -26.16
CA LYS A 2 -9.46 -63.97 -24.90
C LYS A 2 -9.45 -62.59 -24.25
N LYS A 3 -10.07 -62.53 -23.07
CA LYS A 3 -10.05 -61.40 -22.14
C LYS A 3 -8.75 -61.49 -21.36
N GLU A 4 -8.08 -60.37 -21.14
CA GLU A 4 -7.18 -60.21 -20.00
C GLU A 4 -7.39 -58.79 -19.46
N VAL A 5 -7.44 -58.72 -18.13
CA VAL A 5 -7.96 -57.64 -17.29
C VAL A 5 -6.80 -57.18 -16.40
N PHE A 6 -6.78 -55.88 -16.08
CA PHE A 6 -6.08 -55.22 -14.97
C PHE A 6 -4.55 -54.98 -15.04
N ALA A 7 -4.17 -53.70 -15.01
CA ALA A 7 -3.23 -53.10 -14.05
C ALA A 7 -3.29 -51.56 -14.21
N LEU A 8 -3.89 -50.82 -13.27
CA LEU A 8 -3.19 -50.12 -12.18
C LEU A 8 -2.00 -49.27 -12.65
N SER A 9 -2.20 -47.96 -12.81
CA SER A 9 -1.17 -46.98 -12.42
C SER A 9 -1.72 -45.55 -12.33
N VAL A 10 -1.77 -45.09 -11.08
CA VAL A 10 -1.37 -43.74 -10.64
C VAL A 10 -2.27 -42.57 -11.05
N ILE A 11 -3.20 -42.31 -10.13
CA ILE A 11 -3.57 -40.99 -9.63
C ILE A 11 -2.37 -40.02 -9.71
N CYS A 12 -2.35 -39.12 -10.69
CA CYS A 12 -1.59 -37.87 -10.59
C CYS A 12 -2.50 -36.83 -9.94
N LEU A 13 -2.43 -36.80 -8.61
CA LEU A 13 -2.93 -35.71 -7.78
C LEU A 13 -2.39 -34.37 -8.28
N PHE A 14 -3.31 -33.41 -8.37
CA PHE A 14 -3.17 -32.04 -7.91
C PHE A 14 -1.74 -31.51 -7.77
N PHE A 15 -1.30 -30.76 -8.79
CA PHE A 15 -0.61 -29.51 -8.51
C PHE A 15 -1.35 -28.41 -9.26
N THR A 16 -2.46 -27.96 -8.67
CA THR A 16 -2.87 -26.56 -8.84
C THR A 16 -1.68 -25.74 -8.37
N GLY A 17 -0.88 -25.26 -9.30
CA GLY A 17 0.10 -24.22 -9.06
C GLY A 17 -0.65 -22.98 -8.62
N GLN A 18 -1.02 -22.94 -7.34
CA GLN A 18 -1.34 -21.72 -6.65
C GLN A 18 -0.02 -20.97 -6.62
N SER A 19 0.24 -20.20 -7.67
CA SER A 19 1.25 -19.17 -7.66
C SER A 19 0.97 -18.36 -6.41
N LEU A 20 1.76 -18.58 -5.37
CA LEU A 20 1.75 -17.79 -4.15
C LEU A 20 1.67 -16.34 -4.62
N ALA A 21 0.56 -15.68 -4.29
CA ALA A 21 0.32 -14.29 -4.61
C ALA A 21 1.39 -13.48 -3.88
N GLN A 22 2.58 -13.40 -4.49
CA GLN A 22 3.66 -12.53 -4.09
C GLN A 22 3.11 -11.15 -4.41
N SER A 23 2.38 -10.55 -3.45
CA SER A 23 1.80 -9.23 -3.61
C SER A 23 2.95 -8.33 -4.02
N GLN A 24 2.96 -7.88 -5.28
CA GLN A 24 3.97 -6.94 -5.73
C GLN A 24 3.92 -5.77 -4.76
N PRO A 25 5.05 -5.31 -4.19
CA PRO A 25 5.05 -4.23 -3.20
C PRO A 25 4.26 -3.00 -3.68
N SER A 26 4.25 -2.76 -4.99
CA SER A 26 3.40 -1.78 -5.68
C SER A 26 1.89 -2.02 -5.50
N ALA A 27 1.39 -3.25 -5.65
CA ALA A 27 -0.02 -3.59 -5.50
C ALA A 27 -0.51 -3.39 -4.05
N ARG A 28 0.31 -3.77 -3.06
CA ARG A 28 0.00 -3.52 -1.64
C ARG A 28 -0.04 -2.03 -1.31
N ILE A 29 0.95 -1.27 -1.77
CA ILE A 29 1.01 0.19 -1.58
C ILE A 29 -0.21 0.85 -2.22
N ASN A 30 -0.53 0.50 -3.47
CA ASN A 30 -1.67 1.06 -4.19
C ASN A 30 -3.00 0.74 -3.48
N ALA A 31 -3.22 -0.50 -3.05
CA ALA A 31 -4.44 -0.90 -2.34
C ALA A 31 -4.60 -0.12 -1.02
N MET A 32 -3.53 0.05 -0.26
CA MET A 32 -3.56 0.79 1.00
C MET A 32 -3.78 2.29 0.77
N CYS A 33 -3.07 2.90 -0.18
CA CYS A 33 -3.26 4.32 -0.50
C CYS A 33 -4.67 4.58 -1.05
N ASN A 34 -5.21 3.67 -1.86
CA ASN A 34 -6.59 3.76 -2.36
C ASN A 34 -7.60 3.63 -1.21
N SER A 35 -7.39 2.69 -0.29
CA SER A 35 -8.22 2.55 0.91
C SER A 35 -8.21 3.81 1.75
N TYR A 36 -7.06 4.44 1.95
CA TYR A 36 -6.93 5.66 2.74
C TYR A 36 -7.60 6.86 2.04
N ALA A 37 -7.41 6.99 0.72
CA ALA A 37 -8.06 8.01 -0.10
C ALA A 37 -9.59 7.91 -0.07
N ASN A 38 -10.15 6.70 -0.16
CA ASN A 38 -11.60 6.47 -0.07
C ASN A 38 -12.18 6.79 1.32
N MET A 39 -11.34 6.83 2.35
CA MET A 39 -11.72 7.21 3.71
C MET A 39 -11.52 8.71 4.00
N ALA A 40 -10.95 9.47 3.07
CA ALA A 40 -10.71 10.90 3.23
C ALA A 40 -12.02 11.67 3.44
N ARG A 41 -12.01 12.61 4.38
CA ARG A 41 -13.20 13.37 4.78
C ARG A 41 -13.08 14.86 4.51
N ILE A 42 -11.87 15.38 4.39
CA ILE A 42 -11.61 16.82 4.33
C ILE A 42 -10.84 17.16 3.05
N ALA A 43 -9.69 16.54 2.86
CA ALA A 43 -8.84 16.69 1.69
C ALA A 43 -9.41 15.94 0.49
N ASN A 44 -9.08 16.44 -0.70
CA ASN A 44 -9.42 15.77 -1.95
C ASN A 44 -8.80 14.34 -1.97
N PRO A 45 -9.61 13.29 -2.23
CA PRO A 45 -9.13 11.91 -2.28
C PRO A 45 -7.94 11.68 -3.21
N ASP A 46 -7.86 12.38 -4.36
CA ASP A 46 -6.74 12.27 -5.29
C ASP A 46 -5.43 12.80 -4.69
N VAL A 47 -5.52 13.88 -3.88
CA VAL A 47 -4.36 14.44 -3.17
C VAL A 47 -3.91 13.47 -2.08
N VAL A 48 -4.85 12.92 -1.31
CA VAL A 48 -4.59 11.91 -0.28
C VAL A 48 -3.92 10.67 -0.88
N TYR A 49 -4.42 10.17 -2.01
CA TYR A 49 -3.85 9.03 -2.72
C TYR A 49 -2.41 9.32 -3.18
N LYS A 50 -2.20 10.44 -3.87
CA LYS A 50 -0.88 10.84 -4.39
C LYS A 50 0.13 11.03 -3.26
N GLU A 51 -0.27 11.66 -2.16
CA GLU A 51 0.62 11.92 -1.04
C GLU A 51 1.02 10.63 -0.33
N CYS A 52 0.09 9.68 -0.20
CA CYS A 52 0.43 8.34 0.27
C CYS A 52 1.45 7.64 -0.64
N LEU A 53 1.31 7.74 -1.97
CA LEU A 53 2.31 7.19 -2.90
C LEU A 53 3.68 7.87 -2.76
N TYR A 54 3.72 9.18 -2.51
CA TYR A 54 4.97 9.89 -2.24
C TYR A 54 5.64 9.42 -0.95
N GLY A 55 4.88 9.22 0.13
CA GLY A 55 5.41 8.64 1.36
C GLY A 55 6.00 7.24 1.12
N ALA A 56 5.31 6.39 0.37
CA ALA A 56 5.79 5.04 0.07
C ALA A 56 7.05 5.03 -0.80
N ARG A 57 7.19 5.98 -1.72
CA ARG A 57 8.41 6.20 -2.49
C ARG A 57 9.56 6.66 -1.60
N ASP A 58 9.31 7.67 -0.76
CA ASP A 58 10.32 8.29 0.10
C ASP A 58 10.81 7.35 1.21
N ALA A 59 10.01 6.36 1.61
CA ALA A 59 10.42 5.31 2.55
C ALA A 59 11.66 4.53 2.08
N LYS A 60 11.81 4.34 0.77
CA LYS A 60 12.93 3.61 0.16
C LYS A 60 14.16 4.48 -0.05
N LEU A 61 14.01 5.80 0.05
CA LEU A 61 15.09 6.75 -0.17
C LEU A 61 15.85 7.01 1.12
N LYS A 62 17.19 6.98 1.03
CA LYS A 62 18.12 7.31 2.13
C LYS A 62 17.78 6.57 3.45
N GLY A 63 17.45 5.29 3.37
CA GLY A 63 17.11 4.48 4.56
C GLY A 63 15.89 4.97 5.34
N GLY A 64 14.96 5.69 4.68
CA GLY A 64 13.76 6.24 5.32
C GLY A 64 13.96 7.58 6.03
N ALA A 65 15.16 8.18 5.98
CA ALA A 65 15.42 9.49 6.57
C ALA A 65 14.55 10.60 5.96
N ILE A 66 14.21 10.49 4.67
CA ILE A 66 13.33 11.45 3.98
C ILE A 66 11.93 11.45 4.61
N CYS A 67 11.41 10.27 4.96
CA CYS A 67 10.14 10.15 5.63
C CYS A 67 10.12 10.89 6.96
N GLU A 68 11.14 10.74 7.80
CA GLU A 68 11.18 11.42 9.10
C GLU A 68 11.29 12.94 8.95
N HIS A 69 12.14 13.43 8.03
CA HIS A 69 12.26 14.86 7.75
C HIS A 69 10.93 15.47 7.27
N LYS A 70 10.28 14.88 6.26
CA LYS A 70 9.02 15.42 5.72
C LYS A 70 7.85 15.30 6.70
N LYS A 71 7.79 14.26 7.54
CA LYS A 71 6.80 14.17 8.62
C LYS A 71 6.89 15.35 9.59
N GLN A 72 8.12 15.80 9.90
CA GLN A 72 8.35 16.99 10.72
C GLN A 72 7.91 18.26 10.00
N GLN A 73 8.20 18.38 8.70
CA GLN A 73 7.73 19.52 7.89
C GLN A 73 6.19 19.60 7.85
N PHE A 74 5.50 18.47 7.68
CA PHE A 74 4.04 18.41 7.77
C PHE A 74 3.50 18.92 9.11
N ASN A 75 4.13 18.53 10.23
CA ASN A 75 3.74 19.01 11.55
C ASN A 75 3.97 20.51 11.72
N ALA A 76 5.12 21.01 11.27
CA ALA A 76 5.45 22.43 11.35
C ALA A 76 4.48 23.27 10.51
N GLN A 77 4.18 22.86 9.28
CA GLN A 77 3.24 23.55 8.40
C GLN A 77 1.79 23.44 8.91
N ALA A 78 1.37 22.29 9.44
CA ALA A 78 0.05 22.18 10.06
C ALA A 78 -0.11 23.12 11.26
N SER A 79 0.97 23.44 11.98
CA SER A 79 0.93 24.33 13.15
C SER A 79 0.77 25.81 12.79
N SER A 80 1.13 26.21 11.55
CA SER A 80 0.93 27.58 11.07
C SER A 80 -0.42 27.81 10.38
N LEU A 81 -1.21 26.75 10.19
CA LEU A 81 -2.55 26.80 9.61
C LEU A 81 -3.63 26.84 10.68
N ASN A 82 -4.84 27.29 10.31
CA ASN A 82 -5.99 27.37 11.21
C ASN A 82 -7.24 26.75 10.58
N GLY A 83 -8.21 26.36 11.43
CA GLY A 83 -9.52 25.88 11.01
C GLY A 83 -9.47 24.71 10.02
N MET A 84 -10.29 24.79 8.96
CA MET A 84 -10.40 23.76 7.94
C MET A 84 -9.10 23.53 7.17
N ASN A 85 -8.32 24.58 6.89
CA ASN A 85 -7.04 24.45 6.19
C ASN A 85 -6.04 23.60 7.00
N ARG A 86 -6.02 23.77 8.33
CA ARG A 86 -5.21 22.91 9.20
C ARG A 86 -5.69 21.47 9.17
N ALA A 87 -7.01 21.26 9.24
CA ALA A 87 -7.59 19.92 9.25
C ALA A 87 -7.31 19.17 7.93
N GLU A 88 -7.47 19.85 6.80
CA GLU A 88 -7.12 19.33 5.47
C GLU A 88 -5.63 18.96 5.39
N PHE A 89 -4.76 19.88 5.79
CA PHE A 89 -3.32 19.66 5.72
C PHE A 89 -2.84 18.54 6.66
N VAL A 90 -3.47 18.38 7.82
CA VAL A 90 -3.23 17.24 8.71
C VAL A 90 -3.64 15.94 8.03
N GLU A 91 -4.80 15.86 7.38
CA GLU A 91 -5.23 14.64 6.67
C GLU A 91 -4.27 14.26 5.54
N ILE A 92 -3.80 15.24 4.75
CA ILE A 92 -2.75 15.06 3.73
C ILE A 92 -1.46 14.51 4.38
N GLY A 93 -1.01 15.11 5.48
CA GLY A 93 0.19 14.66 6.20
C GLY A 93 0.06 13.26 6.82
N GLN A 94 -1.15 12.85 7.22
CA GLN A 94 -1.41 11.48 7.65
C GLN A 94 -1.33 10.49 6.48
N ALA A 95 -1.82 10.87 5.30
CA ALA A 95 -1.68 10.07 4.09
C ALA A 95 -0.20 9.79 3.76
N TYR A 96 0.65 10.84 3.83
CA TYR A 96 2.10 10.70 3.69
C TYR A 96 2.69 9.67 4.67
N ARG A 97 2.29 9.73 5.95
CA ARG A 97 2.76 8.79 6.98
C ARG A 97 2.36 7.35 6.70
N VAL A 98 1.11 7.14 6.29
CA VAL A 98 0.59 5.83 5.88
C VAL A 98 1.46 5.27 4.75
N GLY A 99 1.72 6.08 3.72
CA GLY A 99 2.65 5.78 2.65
C GLY A 99 4.04 5.36 3.15
N CYS A 100 4.66 6.20 3.98
CA CYS A 100 5.97 5.95 4.57
C CYS A 100 6.05 4.60 5.32
N ASN A 101 4.97 4.20 5.98
CA ASN A 101 4.93 2.94 6.72
C ASN A 101 4.78 1.73 5.80
N ALA A 102 4.10 1.85 4.66
CA ALA A 102 3.94 0.75 3.70
C ALA A 102 5.09 0.59 2.72
N GLY A 103 5.89 1.64 2.53
CA GLY A 103 7.09 1.58 1.70
C GLY A 103 8.30 0.95 2.38
N ARG A 104 8.24 0.73 3.71
CA ARG A 104 9.22 -0.02 4.51
C ARG A 104 9.01 -1.52 4.36
#